data_AF-A0A9P8WER9-F1
#
_entry.id   AF-A0A9P8WER9-F1
#
_cell.length_a   1.000
_cell.length_b   1.000
_cell.length_c   1.000
_cell.angle_alpha   90.00
_cell.angle_beta   90.00
_cell.angle_gamma   90.00
#
_symmetry.space_group_name_H-M   'P 1'
#
loop_
_entity.id
_entity.type
_entity.pdbx_description
1 polymer ?
#
loop_
_entity_poly.entity_id
_entity_poly.type
_entity_poly.pdbx_seq_one_letter_code
_entity_poly.pdbx_strand_id
1 'polypeptide(L)'
;MVDSTKPGVFPERRNELNRFISSLSPWELLYMRQKMQQTTIKLAGLEDMPPELICLLEPHLELRDVLSCQLVSKAWSGAWSQDGVAYQVCNRYFPGLMEMHPFEAFGRLLVDALNKRRREHSSKRLIRWNTNWETPIFQNPSRRPRSIPLDTGSEHSQQYPIRYVDGKMAWQPRRDLVIVDDLNTKIRQRVVCPRLEPPLRYQLVALSSQLVVFFTIDQEHETHVVPVYHLEHRQFKKIHLPSPVAQCCVDGDRVGAVTKTGQIIVWTWNGKSTQLDLEGVSTPPDSSPHLVPGLFFHPRDGTVFAVWFYGPALLYSCARQVQRCSHCVAIFNVHRKPYGGLRTYPQLLQRLRLDIIQASKSGQ
;
A
#
# COMPACT_ATOMS: atom_id res chain seq x y z
N MET A 1 25.33 -17.74 36.72
CA MET A 1 25.15 -17.81 35.26
C MET A 1 24.32 -16.62 34.84
N VAL A 2 24.98 -15.56 34.38
CA VAL A 2 24.34 -14.32 33.91
C VAL A 2 24.52 -14.27 32.40
N ASP A 3 23.40 -14.18 31.70
CA ASP A 3 23.25 -14.27 30.25
C ASP A 3 23.84 -13.02 29.56
N SER A 4 24.82 -13.25 28.70
CA SER A 4 25.67 -12.26 28.04
C SER A 4 25.28 -12.07 26.58
N THR A 5 24.11 -11.48 26.32
CA THR A 5 23.60 -11.33 24.94
C THR A 5 22.92 -9.98 24.66
N LYS A 6 23.49 -8.87 25.15
CA LYS A 6 23.23 -7.54 24.59
C LYS A 6 24.56 -6.85 24.22
N PRO A 7 24.75 -6.43 22.96
CA PRO A 7 25.96 -5.73 22.59
C PRO A 7 25.92 -4.34 23.21
N GLY A 8 26.96 -3.99 23.97
CA GLY A 8 27.41 -2.60 24.00
C GLY A 8 27.31 -1.80 25.29
N VAL A 9 27.10 -2.37 26.48
CA VAL A 9 27.49 -1.66 27.72
C VAL A 9 28.07 -2.66 28.73
N PHE A 10 29.39 -2.66 28.87
CA PHE A 10 30.06 -3.36 29.97
C PHE A 10 29.47 -2.88 31.30
N PRO A 11 29.10 -3.77 32.23
CA PRO A 11 28.41 -3.41 33.47
C PRO A 11 29.19 -2.38 34.30
N GLU A 12 30.52 -2.43 34.24
CA GLU A 12 31.43 -1.46 34.86
C GLU A 12 31.24 -0.05 34.27
N ARG A 13 31.24 0.07 32.94
CA ARG A 13 31.00 1.35 32.24
C ARG A 13 29.60 1.90 32.52
N ARG A 14 28.61 1.03 32.69
CA ARG A 14 27.25 1.45 33.07
C ARG A 14 27.23 2.06 34.47
N ASN A 15 27.96 1.47 35.40
CA ASN A 15 28.05 1.97 36.78
C ASN A 15 28.80 3.31 36.85
N GLU A 16 29.87 3.47 36.06
CA GLU A 16 30.57 4.75 35.92
C GLU A 16 29.66 5.85 35.34
N LEU A 17 28.91 5.53 34.28
CA LEU A 17 27.94 6.46 33.69
C LEU A 17 26.85 6.85 34.69
N ASN A 18 26.32 5.90 35.45
CA ASN A 18 25.33 6.18 36.48
C ASN A 18 25.91 7.10 37.57
N ARG A 19 27.14 6.84 38.02
CA ARG A 19 27.83 7.69 39.00
C ARG A 19 28.04 9.11 38.49
N PHE A 20 28.46 9.24 37.23
CA PHE A 20 28.60 10.53 36.56
C PHE A 20 27.25 11.25 36.50
N ILE A 21 26.19 10.59 36.02
CA ILE A 21 24.84 11.18 35.94
C ILE A 21 24.34 11.62 37.33
N SER A 22 24.60 10.84 38.38
CA SER A 22 24.24 11.18 39.75
C SER A 22 25.05 12.34 40.35
N SER A 23 26.24 12.65 39.80
CA SER A 23 27.05 13.80 40.21
C SER A 23 26.64 15.12 39.54
N LEU A 24 25.78 15.07 38.51
CA LEU A 24 25.37 16.27 37.78
C LEU A 24 24.31 17.07 38.53
N SER A 25 24.43 18.39 38.46
CA SER A 25 23.41 19.31 38.96
C SER A 25 22.13 19.27 38.10
N PRO A 26 20.98 19.72 38.64
CA PRO A 26 19.74 19.80 37.87
C PRO A 26 19.85 20.61 36.56
N TRP A 27 20.67 21.67 36.55
CA TRP A 27 20.89 22.50 35.36
C TRP A 27 21.74 21.80 34.29
N GLU A 28 22.76 21.04 34.69
CA GLU A 28 23.57 20.24 33.78
C GLU A 28 22.76 19.08 33.17
N LEU A 29 21.84 18.50 33.94
CA LEU A 29 20.91 17.48 33.43
C LEU A 29 19.95 18.07 32.37
N LEU A 30 19.44 19.29 32.58
CA LEU A 30 18.63 19.99 31.58
C LEU A 30 19.44 20.33 30.32
N TYR A 31 20.67 20.81 30.49
CA TYR A 31 21.59 21.07 29.38
C TYR A 31 21.90 19.78 28.59
N MET A 32 22.24 18.69 29.27
CA MET A 32 22.47 17.38 28.64
C MET A 32 21.24 16.88 27.90
N ARG A 33 20.03 17.03 28.48
CA ARG A 33 18.77 16.68 27.78
C ARG A 33 18.63 17.49 26.48
N GLN A 34 18.89 18.79 26.51
CA GLN A 34 18.84 19.65 25.32
C GLN A 34 19.90 19.22 24.28
N LYS A 35 21.13 18.93 24.73
CA LYS A 35 22.24 18.49 23.87
C LYS A 35 21.99 17.10 23.27
N MET A 36 21.38 16.19 24.03
CA MET A 36 20.94 14.85 23.57
C MET A 36 19.78 14.94 22.57
N GLN A 37 18.87 15.90 22.74
CA GLN A 37 17.81 16.15 21.75
C GLN A 37 18.38 16.73 20.44
N GLN A 38 19.50 17.46 20.51
CA GLN A 38 20.20 17.99 19.36
C GLN A 38 21.16 16.98 18.69
N THR A 39 21.60 15.95 19.42
CA THR A 39 22.47 14.91 18.87
C THR A 39 21.63 13.74 18.36
N THR A 40 21.51 13.65 17.04
CA THR A 40 20.96 12.46 16.39
C THR A 40 21.97 11.33 16.56
N ILE A 41 21.59 10.28 17.30
CA ILE A 41 22.38 9.05 17.37
C ILE A 41 22.43 8.48 15.95
N LYS A 42 23.57 8.64 15.27
CA LYS A 42 23.84 7.95 14.01
C LYS A 42 24.30 6.55 14.36
N LEU A 43 23.41 5.58 14.18
CA LEU A 43 23.82 4.17 14.09
C LEU A 43 24.57 4.00 12.77
N ALA A 44 25.55 3.08 12.75
CA ALA A 44 26.28 2.75 11.53
C ALA A 44 25.29 2.42 10.42
N GLY A 45 25.37 3.18 9.33
CA GLY A 45 24.53 3.01 8.16
C GLY A 45 25.05 1.92 7.24
N LEU A 46 24.32 1.66 6.15
CA LEU A 46 24.79 0.76 5.10
C LEU A 46 26.09 1.29 4.46
N GLU A 47 26.25 2.62 4.44
CA GLU A 47 27.45 3.32 3.97
C GLU A 47 28.71 3.05 4.79
N ASP A 48 28.57 2.63 6.05
CA ASP A 48 29.68 2.33 6.94
C ASP A 48 30.06 0.84 6.87
N MET A 49 29.30 0.02 6.13
CA MET A 49 29.59 -1.40 5.99
C MET A 49 30.66 -1.66 4.93
N PRO A 50 31.58 -2.61 5.20
CA PRO A 50 32.55 -3.04 4.21
C PRO A 50 31.84 -3.82 3.07
N PRO A 51 32.34 -3.72 1.81
CA PRO A 51 31.70 -4.27 0.62
C PRO A 51 31.39 -5.76 0.73
N GLU A 52 32.22 -6.52 1.46
CA GLU A 52 32.05 -7.95 1.65
C GLU A 52 30.73 -8.28 2.35
N LEU A 53 30.32 -7.47 3.34
CA LEU A 53 29.04 -7.66 4.01
C LEU A 53 27.87 -7.29 3.12
N ILE A 54 28.04 -6.29 2.24
CA ILE A 54 27.01 -5.92 1.27
C ILE A 54 26.85 -7.02 0.22
N CYS A 55 27.93 -7.64 -0.23
CA CYS A 55 27.90 -8.82 -1.10
C CYS A 55 27.18 -10.00 -0.45
N LEU A 56 27.23 -10.17 0.88
CA LEU A 56 26.45 -11.21 1.57
C LEU A 56 24.94 -10.95 1.55
N LEU A 57 24.52 -9.68 1.41
CA LEU A 57 23.10 -9.32 1.28
C LEU A 57 22.58 -9.54 -0.14
N GLU A 58 23.46 -9.37 -1.14
CA GLU A 58 23.11 -9.45 -2.57
C GLU A 58 22.29 -10.71 -2.94
N PRO A 59 22.66 -11.94 -2.53
CA PRO A 59 21.91 -13.15 -2.84
C PRO A 59 20.42 -13.11 -2.44
N HIS A 60 20.10 -12.35 -1.39
CA HIS A 60 18.77 -12.27 -0.79
C HIS A 60 17.90 -11.14 -1.34
N LEU A 61 18.45 -10.30 -2.22
CA LEU A 61 17.75 -9.16 -2.80
C LEU A 61 17.45 -9.43 -4.26
N GLU A 62 16.26 -9.06 -4.72
CA GLU A 62 15.98 -9.02 -6.15
C GLU A 62 16.60 -7.76 -6.78
N LEU A 63 16.75 -7.73 -8.10
CA LEU A 63 17.25 -6.55 -8.81
C LEU A 63 16.43 -5.28 -8.50
N ARG A 64 15.11 -5.43 -8.31
CA ARG A 64 14.23 -4.31 -7.93
C ARG A 64 14.57 -3.77 -6.54
N ASP A 65 14.97 -4.63 -5.62
CA ASP A 65 15.36 -4.23 -4.28
C ASP A 65 16.70 -3.53 -4.31
N VAL A 66 17.67 -4.03 -5.09
CA VAL A 66 18.97 -3.36 -5.31
C VAL A 66 18.77 -1.95 -5.90
N LEU A 67 17.91 -1.82 -6.90
CA LEU A 67 17.50 -0.53 -7.48
C LEU A 67 16.88 0.40 -6.43
N SER A 68 16.00 -0.14 -5.58
CA SER A 68 15.35 0.62 -4.52
C SER A 68 16.37 1.09 -3.48
N CYS A 69 17.35 0.24 -3.13
CA CYS A 69 18.42 0.57 -2.20
C CYS A 69 19.30 1.72 -2.71
N GLN A 70 19.64 1.72 -4.01
CA GLN A 70 20.39 2.82 -4.62
C GLN A 70 19.62 4.16 -4.61
N LEU A 71 18.30 4.15 -4.48
CA LEU A 71 17.46 5.34 -4.46
C LEU A 71 17.22 5.90 -3.05
N VAL A 72 17.63 5.18 -1.99
CA VAL A 72 17.42 5.61 -0.59
C VAL A 72 18.21 6.89 -0.29
N SER A 73 19.51 6.90 -0.60
CA SER A 73 20.39 8.03 -0.37
C SER A 73 21.61 7.98 -1.29
N LYS A 74 22.35 9.09 -1.40
CA LYS A 74 23.64 9.11 -2.13
C LYS A 74 24.66 8.16 -1.51
N ALA A 75 24.64 8.00 -0.19
CA ALA A 75 25.57 7.14 0.53
C ALA A 75 25.27 5.66 0.24
N TRP A 76 24.00 5.28 0.25
CA TRP A 76 23.57 3.94 -0.16
C TRP A 76 23.88 3.65 -1.62
N SER A 77 23.61 4.61 -2.51
CA SER A 77 23.97 4.51 -3.92
C SER A 77 25.48 4.25 -4.10
N GLY A 78 26.32 4.97 -3.35
CA GLY A 78 27.77 4.78 -3.33
C GLY A 78 28.17 3.38 -2.86
N ALA A 79 27.60 2.91 -1.75
CA ALA A 79 27.88 1.58 -1.18
C ALA A 79 27.54 0.44 -2.17
N TRP A 80 26.39 0.51 -2.83
CA TRP A 80 25.98 -0.44 -3.87
C TRP A 80 26.73 -0.33 -5.19
N SER A 81 27.47 0.78 -5.41
CA SER A 81 28.25 1.01 -6.63
C SER A 81 29.76 0.78 -6.42
N GLN A 82 30.18 0.30 -5.25
CA GLN A 82 31.57 -0.11 -5.03
C GLN A 82 31.91 -1.29 -5.94
N ASP A 83 33.12 -1.33 -6.50
CA ASP A 83 33.46 -2.28 -7.58
C ASP A 83 33.26 -3.76 -7.19
N GLY A 84 33.55 -4.15 -5.94
CA GLY A 84 33.31 -5.52 -5.48
C GLY A 84 31.83 -5.91 -5.44
N VAL A 85 30.97 -5.01 -4.97
CA VAL A 85 29.52 -5.21 -4.93
C VAL A 85 28.94 -5.14 -6.34
N ALA A 86 29.36 -4.14 -7.12
CA ALA A 86 28.90 -3.93 -8.47
C ALA A 86 29.29 -5.08 -9.40
N TYR A 87 30.48 -5.66 -9.22
CA TYR A 87 30.90 -6.89 -9.89
C TYR A 87 29.90 -8.02 -9.65
N GLN A 88 29.53 -8.29 -8.40
CA GLN A 88 28.62 -9.40 -8.08
C GLN A 88 27.21 -9.16 -8.64
N VAL A 89 26.69 -7.94 -8.47
CA VAL A 89 25.38 -7.55 -9.01
C VAL A 89 25.37 -7.65 -10.53
N CYS A 90 26.41 -7.17 -11.22
CA CYS A 90 26.56 -7.27 -12.67
C CYS A 90 26.62 -8.72 -13.14
N ASN A 91 27.45 -9.55 -12.49
CA ASN A 91 27.61 -10.96 -12.85
C ASN A 91 26.30 -11.75 -12.71
N ARG A 92 25.50 -11.46 -11.67
CA ARG A 92 24.22 -12.15 -11.44
C ARG A 92 23.10 -11.67 -12.38
N TYR A 93 22.93 -10.36 -12.53
CA TYR A 93 21.77 -9.79 -13.21
C TYR A 93 22.00 -9.40 -14.67
N PHE A 94 23.25 -9.23 -15.06
CA PHE A 94 23.66 -8.81 -16.40
C PHE A 94 24.84 -9.67 -16.90
N PRO A 95 24.67 -11.00 -17.00
CA PRO A 95 25.72 -11.88 -17.50
C PRO A 95 26.14 -11.44 -18.92
N GLY A 96 27.45 -11.35 -19.16
CA GLY A 96 28.02 -10.87 -20.43
C GLY A 96 28.21 -9.35 -20.53
N LEU A 97 27.64 -8.54 -19.64
CA LEU A 97 27.91 -7.08 -19.62
C LEU A 97 29.39 -6.80 -19.35
N MET A 98 29.98 -7.61 -18.49
CA MET A 98 31.39 -7.54 -18.11
C MET A 98 32.33 -7.95 -19.25
N GLU A 99 31.94 -8.94 -20.04
CA GLU A 99 32.73 -9.43 -21.17
C GLU A 99 32.76 -8.40 -22.31
N MET A 100 31.68 -7.64 -22.48
CA MET A 100 31.58 -6.58 -23.49
C MET A 100 32.36 -5.31 -23.11
N HIS A 101 32.60 -5.07 -21.81
CA HIS A 101 33.24 -3.85 -21.30
C HIS A 101 34.37 -4.16 -20.30
N PRO A 102 35.46 -4.82 -20.71
CA PRO A 102 36.49 -5.31 -19.79
C PRO A 102 37.33 -4.21 -19.12
N PHE A 103 37.31 -2.98 -19.66
CA PHE A 103 38.13 -1.86 -19.18
C PHE A 103 37.34 -0.80 -18.39
N GLU A 104 36.03 -1.00 -18.20
CA GLU A 104 35.19 -0.04 -17.48
C GLU A 104 35.01 -0.44 -16.02
N ALA A 105 34.97 0.56 -15.12
CA ALA A 105 34.70 0.33 -13.71
C ALA A 105 33.30 -0.28 -13.50
N PHE A 106 33.22 -1.35 -12.70
CA PHE A 106 31.97 -2.10 -12.51
C PHE A 106 30.87 -1.24 -11.92
N GLY A 107 31.20 -0.33 -11.01
CA GLY A 107 30.23 0.64 -10.48
C GLY A 107 29.56 1.48 -11.58
N ARG A 108 30.34 1.92 -12.57
CA ARG A 108 29.84 2.69 -13.70
C ARG A 108 28.99 1.84 -14.64
N LEU A 109 29.46 0.63 -14.97
CA LEU A 109 28.72 -0.31 -15.81
C LEU A 109 27.38 -0.69 -15.19
N LEU A 110 27.36 -0.92 -13.88
CA LEU A 110 26.13 -1.19 -13.13
C LEU A 110 25.19 0.01 -13.25
N VAL A 111 25.67 1.22 -12.94
CA VAL A 111 24.84 2.43 -13.04
C VAL A 111 24.31 2.62 -14.46
N ASP A 112 25.11 2.39 -15.49
CA ASP A 112 24.69 2.53 -16.89
C ASP A 112 23.71 1.45 -17.32
N ALA A 113 23.89 0.19 -16.90
CA ALA A 113 22.95 -0.90 -17.14
C ALA A 113 21.61 -0.67 -16.43
N LEU A 114 21.66 -0.24 -15.17
CA LEU A 114 20.49 0.12 -14.39
C LEU A 114 19.79 1.35 -14.98
N ASN A 115 20.53 2.35 -15.45
CA ASN A 115 19.97 3.52 -16.12
C ASN A 115 19.36 3.18 -17.48
N LYS A 116 19.97 2.27 -18.25
CA LYS A 116 19.43 1.80 -19.53
C LYS A 116 18.13 1.04 -19.31
N ARG A 117 18.11 0.10 -18.36
CA ARG A 117 16.90 -0.61 -17.94
C ARG A 117 15.84 0.34 -17.38
N ARG A 118 16.28 1.32 -16.58
CA ARG A 118 15.41 2.40 -16.12
C ARG A 118 14.84 3.15 -17.30
N ARG A 119 15.61 3.52 -18.33
CA ARG A 119 15.13 4.22 -19.55
C ARG A 119 14.23 3.36 -20.41
N GLU A 120 14.44 2.05 -20.47
CA GLU A 120 13.52 1.10 -21.13
C GLU A 120 12.16 1.07 -20.41
N HIS A 121 12.16 1.10 -19.07
CA HIS A 121 10.95 1.18 -18.25
C HIS A 121 10.41 2.61 -18.04
N SER A 122 11.26 3.62 -18.19
CA SER A 122 11.04 5.04 -17.90
C SER A 122 11.14 5.89 -19.15
N SER A 123 10.97 5.30 -20.33
CA SER A 123 10.52 6.06 -21.48
C SER A 123 9.25 6.72 -20.99
N LYS A 124 9.37 8.00 -20.59
CA LYS A 124 8.26 8.87 -20.17
C LYS A 124 7.44 9.11 -21.42
N ARG A 125 6.87 8.05 -21.99
CA ARG A 125 5.79 8.12 -22.95
C ARG A 125 4.66 8.65 -22.11
N LEU A 126 4.36 9.92 -22.29
CA LEU A 126 3.05 10.43 -21.91
C LEU A 126 2.04 9.52 -22.62
N ILE A 127 1.51 8.55 -21.88
CA ILE A 127 0.49 7.65 -22.38
C ILE A 127 -0.77 8.50 -22.45
N ARG A 128 -1.09 8.99 -23.65
CA ARG A 128 -2.34 9.71 -23.86
C ARG A 128 -3.49 8.76 -23.53
N TRP A 129 -4.48 9.26 -22.77
CA TRP A 129 -5.75 8.58 -22.59
C TRP A 129 -6.33 8.32 -23.98
N ASN A 130 -6.40 7.06 -24.37
CA ASN A 130 -6.79 6.65 -25.70
C ASN A 130 -7.76 5.49 -25.56
N THR A 131 -8.99 5.70 -26.02
CA THR A 131 -10.06 4.70 -26.02
C THR A 131 -10.05 3.83 -27.28
N ASN A 132 -9.15 4.05 -28.22
CA ASN A 132 -9.05 3.23 -29.44
C ASN A 132 -8.79 1.77 -29.10
N TRP A 133 -9.25 0.88 -30.00
CA TRP A 133 -8.97 -0.54 -29.89
C TRP A 133 -7.46 -0.78 -29.96
N GLU A 134 -6.80 -0.31 -31.01
CA GLU A 134 -5.36 -0.47 -31.19
C GLU A 134 -4.61 0.77 -30.69
N THR A 135 -3.51 0.54 -29.97
CA THR A 135 -2.57 1.59 -29.58
C THR A 135 -1.15 1.09 -29.80
N PRO A 136 -0.18 1.97 -30.09
CA PRO A 136 1.22 1.56 -30.27
C PRO A 136 1.89 1.12 -28.96
N ILE A 137 1.22 1.32 -27.82
CA ILE A 137 1.78 1.05 -26.49
C ILE A 137 1.19 -0.24 -25.93
N PHE A 138 -0.12 -0.44 -26.06
CA PHE A 138 -0.81 -1.58 -25.46
C PHE A 138 -1.33 -2.57 -26.48
N GLN A 139 -1.14 -3.84 -26.17
CA GLN A 139 -1.70 -4.98 -26.90
C GLN A 139 -3.05 -5.35 -26.31
N ASN A 140 -4.04 -5.67 -27.15
CA ASN A 140 -5.34 -6.14 -26.68
C ASN A 140 -5.44 -7.65 -26.93
N PRO A 141 -5.54 -8.48 -25.88
CA PRO A 141 -5.63 -9.93 -26.02
C PRO A 141 -7.04 -10.38 -26.41
N SER A 142 -8.03 -9.49 -26.34
CA SER A 142 -9.40 -9.76 -26.79
C SER A 142 -9.53 -9.55 -28.29
N ARG A 143 -10.48 -10.24 -28.92
CA ARG A 143 -10.84 -10.00 -30.32
C ARG A 143 -11.60 -8.69 -30.45
N ARG A 144 -11.31 -7.91 -31.50
CA ARG A 144 -12.02 -6.67 -31.82
C ARG A 144 -13.52 -6.96 -32.03
N PRO A 145 -14.44 -6.28 -31.32
CA PRO A 145 -15.87 -6.38 -31.56
C PRO A 145 -16.18 -5.94 -32.99
N ARG A 146 -17.10 -6.65 -33.65
CA ARG A 146 -17.54 -6.32 -35.02
C ARG A 146 -18.27 -4.97 -35.11
N SER A 147 -18.90 -4.55 -34.01
CA SER A 147 -19.52 -3.25 -33.85
C SER A 147 -18.88 -2.54 -32.67
N ILE A 148 -17.92 -1.66 -32.95
CA ILE A 148 -17.56 -0.63 -31.98
C ILE A 148 -18.66 0.42 -32.12
N PRO A 149 -19.45 0.72 -31.07
CA PRO A 149 -20.30 1.89 -31.11
C PRO A 149 -19.39 3.08 -31.43
N LEU A 150 -19.59 3.71 -32.59
CA LEU A 150 -18.87 4.92 -32.96
C LEU A 150 -19.10 5.94 -31.83
N ASP A 151 -18.01 6.54 -31.37
CA ASP A 151 -18.01 7.53 -30.31
C ASP A 151 -18.59 8.84 -30.87
N THR A 152 -19.93 8.92 -30.97
CA THR A 152 -20.62 10.15 -31.32
C THR A 152 -20.79 11.01 -30.08
N GLY A 153 -19.78 11.83 -29.79
CA GLY A 153 -20.00 13.11 -29.09
C GLY A 153 -19.65 13.17 -27.60
N SER A 154 -18.57 13.93 -27.34
CA SER A 154 -18.44 14.92 -26.26
C SER A 154 -19.04 14.62 -24.88
N GLU A 155 -18.30 13.90 -24.03
CA GLU A 155 -18.32 14.14 -22.57
C GLU A 155 -16.92 14.60 -22.11
N HIS A 156 -16.41 15.68 -22.74
CA HIS A 156 -15.07 16.23 -22.50
C HIS A 156 -14.90 17.05 -21.20
N SER A 157 -15.59 16.71 -20.11
CA SER A 157 -15.40 17.45 -18.85
C SER A 157 -15.57 16.64 -17.57
N GLN A 158 -15.93 15.35 -17.62
CA GLN A 158 -15.99 14.54 -16.41
C GLN A 158 -14.64 13.90 -16.14
N GLN A 159 -14.09 14.15 -14.94
CA GLN A 159 -12.93 13.41 -14.44
C GLN A 159 -13.30 11.93 -14.42
N TYR A 160 -12.74 11.16 -15.35
CA TYR A 160 -12.97 9.72 -15.38
C TYR A 160 -12.52 9.10 -14.05
N PRO A 161 -13.34 8.22 -13.44
CA PRO A 161 -12.87 7.41 -12.33
C PRO A 161 -11.61 6.65 -12.75
N ILE A 162 -10.50 6.93 -12.06
CA ILE A 162 -9.21 6.27 -12.28
C ILE A 162 -8.79 5.59 -10.98
N ARG A 163 -8.29 4.35 -11.09
CA ARG A 163 -7.72 3.55 -10.01
C ARG A 163 -6.40 2.94 -10.45
N TYR A 164 -5.44 2.88 -9.54
CA TYR A 164 -4.12 2.30 -9.78
C TYR A 164 -3.78 1.35 -8.65
N VAL A 165 -3.28 0.17 -9.00
CA VAL A 165 -2.77 -0.81 -8.04
C VAL A 165 -1.69 -1.64 -8.73
N ASP A 166 -0.54 -1.77 -8.09
CA ASP A 166 0.53 -2.69 -8.50
C ASP A 166 0.84 -2.74 -10.00
N GLY A 167 1.07 -1.56 -10.60
CA GLY A 167 1.37 -1.46 -12.04
C GLY A 167 0.17 -1.62 -12.98
N LYS A 168 -1.04 -1.87 -12.48
CA LYS A 168 -2.28 -1.85 -13.25
C LYS A 168 -3.04 -0.54 -13.03
N MET A 169 -3.61 -0.01 -14.10
CA MET A 169 -4.41 1.21 -14.09
C MET A 169 -5.77 0.94 -14.71
N ALA A 170 -6.83 1.07 -13.93
CA ALA A 170 -8.20 1.01 -14.41
C ALA A 170 -8.75 2.43 -14.55
N TRP A 171 -9.40 2.70 -15.68
CA TRP A 171 -10.05 3.97 -15.93
C TRP A 171 -11.33 3.77 -16.71
N GLN A 172 -12.33 4.59 -16.40
CA GLN A 172 -13.67 4.45 -16.94
C GLN A 172 -14.00 5.58 -17.91
N PRO A 173 -13.71 5.44 -19.22
CA PRO A 173 -14.08 6.45 -20.22
C PRO A 173 -15.59 6.58 -20.42
N ARG A 174 -16.34 5.50 -20.17
CA ARG A 174 -17.79 5.44 -20.39
C ARG A 174 -18.45 4.61 -19.32
N ARG A 175 -19.74 4.83 -19.09
CA ARG A 175 -20.52 4.10 -18.07
C ARG A 175 -20.63 2.59 -18.31
N ASP A 176 -20.44 2.15 -19.55
CA ASP A 176 -20.50 0.74 -19.97
C ASP A 176 -19.10 0.12 -20.21
N LEU A 177 -18.02 0.89 -20.08
CA LEU A 177 -16.67 0.45 -20.42
C LEU A 177 -15.65 0.90 -19.39
N VAL A 178 -14.93 -0.07 -18.84
CA VAL A 178 -13.69 0.16 -18.10
C VAL A 178 -12.52 -0.41 -18.87
N ILE A 179 -11.46 0.37 -18.97
CA ILE A 179 -10.19 -0.04 -19.56
C ILE A 179 -9.21 -0.29 -18.42
N VAL A 180 -8.59 -1.47 -18.44
CA VAL A 180 -7.56 -1.87 -17.48
C VAL A 180 -6.26 -2.05 -18.24
N ASP A 181 -5.34 -1.12 -18.00
CA ASP A 181 -4.02 -1.09 -18.60
C ASP A 181 -3.00 -1.64 -17.62
N ASP A 182 -2.37 -2.76 -17.97
CA ASP A 182 -1.21 -3.26 -17.26
C ASP A 182 0.04 -2.54 -17.79
N LEU A 183 0.60 -1.67 -16.96
CA LEU A 183 1.76 -0.85 -17.32
C LEU A 183 3.06 -1.66 -17.32
N ASN A 184 3.09 -2.83 -16.67
CA ASN A 184 4.25 -3.71 -16.64
C ASN A 184 4.29 -4.57 -17.90
N THR A 185 3.18 -5.23 -18.22
CA THR A 185 3.09 -6.15 -19.37
C THR A 185 2.68 -5.48 -20.67
N LYS A 186 2.22 -4.23 -20.61
CA LYS A 186 1.67 -3.48 -21.76
C LYS A 186 0.44 -4.17 -22.37
N ILE A 187 -0.33 -4.88 -21.56
CA ILE A 187 -1.58 -5.50 -21.96
C ILE A 187 -2.74 -4.59 -21.58
N ARG A 188 -3.66 -4.36 -22.52
CA ARG A 188 -4.92 -3.65 -22.31
C ARG A 188 -6.08 -4.63 -22.30
N GLN A 189 -6.80 -4.64 -21.20
CA GLN A 189 -8.06 -5.38 -21.07
C GLN A 189 -9.23 -4.40 -21.06
N ARG A 190 -10.30 -4.80 -21.74
CA ARG A 190 -11.52 -3.99 -21.86
C ARG A 190 -12.66 -4.74 -21.19
N VAL A 191 -13.19 -4.13 -20.15
CA VAL A 191 -14.28 -4.66 -19.34
C VAL A 191 -15.55 -3.96 -19.77
N VAL A 192 -16.31 -4.64 -20.63
CA VAL A 192 -17.64 -4.18 -21.04
C VAL A 192 -18.62 -4.59 -19.95
N CYS A 193 -19.20 -3.60 -19.28
CA CYS A 193 -20.17 -3.84 -18.22
C CYS A 193 -21.47 -4.36 -18.86
N PRO A 194 -22.06 -5.44 -18.34
CA PRO A 194 -23.30 -5.96 -18.88
C PRO A 194 -24.41 -4.92 -18.71
N ARG A 195 -25.19 -4.69 -19.77
CA ARG A 195 -26.37 -3.83 -19.69
C ARG A 195 -27.34 -4.44 -18.68
N LEU A 196 -27.66 -3.67 -17.65
CA LEU A 196 -28.73 -4.01 -16.72
C LEU A 196 -29.98 -3.23 -17.16
N GLU A 197 -31.12 -3.90 -17.11
CA GLU A 197 -32.46 -3.28 -17.18
C GLU A 197 -32.96 -3.15 -15.74
N PRO A 198 -33.48 -2.00 -15.26
CA PRO A 198 -33.55 -0.64 -15.81
C PRO A 198 -32.16 0.07 -15.76
N PRO A 199 -31.95 1.34 -16.18
CA PRO A 199 -30.66 1.87 -16.65
C PRO A 199 -29.66 2.17 -15.53
N LEU A 200 -29.20 1.12 -14.84
CA LEU A 200 -28.14 1.20 -13.84
C LEU A 200 -26.82 1.58 -14.51
N ARG A 201 -26.18 2.60 -13.95
CA ARG A 201 -24.87 3.07 -14.42
C ARG A 201 -23.80 2.46 -13.56
N TYR A 202 -22.81 1.82 -14.18
CA TYR A 202 -21.66 1.32 -13.44
C TYR A 202 -20.71 2.48 -13.17
N GLN A 203 -20.15 2.53 -11.97
CA GLN A 203 -19.04 3.39 -11.62
C GLN A 203 -17.88 2.54 -11.10
N LEU A 204 -16.67 2.73 -11.63
CA LEU A 204 -15.46 2.11 -11.13
C LEU A 204 -15.12 2.63 -9.73
N VAL A 205 -15.03 1.74 -8.76
CA VAL A 205 -14.79 2.11 -7.36
C VAL A 205 -13.45 1.61 -6.87
N ALA A 206 -13.09 0.38 -7.18
CA ALA A 206 -11.88 -0.24 -6.66
C ALA A 206 -11.25 -1.20 -7.68
N LEU A 207 -9.93 -1.38 -7.54
CA LEU A 207 -9.10 -2.22 -8.40
C LEU A 207 -8.08 -2.97 -7.53
N SER A 208 -7.96 -4.27 -7.75
CA SER A 208 -6.89 -5.11 -7.20
C SER A 208 -6.05 -5.72 -8.33
N SER A 209 -5.08 -6.57 -7.99
CA SER A 209 -4.31 -7.35 -8.96
C SER A 209 -5.17 -8.32 -9.77
N GLN A 210 -6.34 -8.76 -9.24
CA GLN A 210 -7.22 -9.76 -9.85
C GLN A 210 -8.63 -9.27 -10.16
N LEU A 211 -9.13 -8.23 -9.47
CA LEU A 211 -10.53 -7.82 -9.49
C LEU A 211 -10.72 -6.35 -9.87
N VAL A 212 -11.81 -6.07 -10.56
CA VAL A 212 -12.37 -4.73 -10.78
C VAL A 212 -13.74 -4.67 -10.12
N VAL A 213 -13.97 -3.69 -9.26
CA VAL A 213 -15.22 -3.55 -8.50
C VAL A 213 -15.96 -2.29 -8.90
N PHE A 214 -17.27 -2.44 -9.05
CA PHE A 214 -18.17 -1.39 -9.49
C PHE A 214 -19.24 -1.12 -8.45
N PHE A 215 -19.75 0.11 -8.41
CA PHE A 215 -21.06 0.41 -7.87
C PHE A 215 -22.06 0.58 -9.01
N THR A 216 -23.30 0.17 -8.75
CA THR A 216 -24.44 0.51 -9.61
C THR A 216 -25.11 1.75 -9.06
N ILE A 217 -25.05 2.83 -9.84
CA ILE A 217 -25.72 4.10 -9.54
C ILE A 217 -27.07 4.06 -10.24
N ASP A 218 -28.13 4.15 -9.45
CA ASP A 218 -29.46 4.54 -9.90
C ASP A 218 -29.74 5.97 -9.37
N GLN A 219 -30.48 6.78 -10.13
CA GLN A 219 -30.87 8.12 -9.67
C GLN A 219 -31.96 8.05 -8.59
N GLU A 220 -32.71 6.96 -8.55
CA GLU A 220 -33.85 6.82 -7.65
C GLU A 220 -33.61 5.79 -6.55
N HIS A 221 -32.78 4.77 -6.77
CA HIS A 221 -32.67 3.61 -5.88
C HIS A 221 -31.22 3.26 -5.54
N GLU A 222 -30.90 3.23 -4.25
CA GLU A 222 -29.60 2.75 -3.82
C GLU A 222 -29.52 1.24 -3.99
N THR A 223 -28.51 0.77 -4.72
CA THR A 223 -28.42 -0.65 -5.04
C THR A 223 -27.71 -1.43 -3.95
N HIS A 224 -28.27 -2.60 -3.65
CA HIS A 224 -27.72 -3.59 -2.73
C HIS A 224 -26.76 -4.57 -3.43
N VAL A 225 -26.38 -4.27 -4.67
CA VAL A 225 -25.61 -5.19 -5.51
C VAL A 225 -24.28 -4.54 -5.84
N VAL A 226 -23.19 -5.28 -5.60
CA VAL A 226 -21.83 -4.88 -5.98
C VAL A 226 -21.36 -5.82 -7.10
N PRO A 227 -21.33 -5.35 -8.35
CA PRO A 227 -20.74 -6.10 -9.45
C PRO A 227 -19.22 -6.15 -9.32
N VAL A 228 -18.67 -7.34 -9.55
CA VAL A 228 -17.23 -7.62 -9.49
C VAL A 228 -16.83 -8.36 -10.76
N TYR A 229 -15.78 -7.88 -11.40
CA TYR A 229 -15.20 -8.51 -12.59
C TYR A 229 -13.82 -9.09 -12.26
N HIS A 230 -13.60 -10.34 -12.64
CA HIS A 230 -12.30 -10.99 -12.50
C HIS A 230 -11.47 -10.80 -13.77
N LEU A 231 -10.27 -10.24 -13.62
CA LEU A 231 -9.37 -9.91 -14.73
C LEU A 231 -8.92 -11.17 -15.48
N GLU A 232 -8.47 -12.20 -14.75
CA GLU A 232 -7.98 -13.44 -15.36
C GLU A 232 -9.10 -14.30 -15.97
N HIS A 233 -10.12 -14.65 -15.17
CA HIS A 233 -11.25 -15.47 -15.63
C HIS A 233 -12.20 -14.75 -16.60
N ARG A 234 -12.12 -13.42 -16.71
CA ARG A 234 -12.96 -12.58 -17.59
C ARG A 234 -14.46 -12.72 -17.34
N GLN A 235 -14.86 -12.90 -16.09
CA GLN A 235 -16.24 -13.14 -15.69
C GLN A 235 -16.73 -12.08 -14.71
N PHE A 236 -18.04 -11.84 -14.71
CA PHE A 236 -18.72 -11.04 -13.71
C PHE A 236 -19.35 -11.93 -12.63
N LYS A 237 -19.24 -11.50 -11.38
CA LYS A 237 -20.05 -11.97 -10.25
C LYS A 237 -20.76 -10.79 -9.60
N LYS A 238 -21.88 -11.06 -8.94
CA LYS A 238 -22.66 -10.06 -8.21
C LYS A 238 -22.61 -10.42 -6.72
N ILE A 239 -22.23 -9.46 -5.88
CA ILE A 239 -22.33 -9.59 -4.43
C ILE A 239 -23.63 -8.93 -4.00
N HIS A 240 -24.51 -9.68 -3.36
CA HIS A 240 -25.73 -9.14 -2.76
C HIS A 240 -25.45 -8.76 -1.31
N LEU A 241 -25.73 -7.51 -0.96
CA LEU A 241 -25.55 -6.95 0.36
C LEU A 241 -26.91 -6.75 1.05
N PRO A 242 -26.99 -6.84 2.39
CA PRO A 242 -28.21 -6.60 3.15
C PRO A 242 -28.68 -5.13 3.10
N SER A 243 -27.77 -4.19 2.82
CA SER A 243 -28.03 -2.75 2.80
C SER A 243 -27.17 -2.10 1.68
N PRO A 244 -27.54 -0.91 1.16
CA PRO A 244 -26.78 -0.29 0.09
C PRO A 244 -25.32 -0.06 0.49
N VAL A 245 -24.44 -0.18 -0.49
CA VAL A 245 -23.00 -0.03 -0.25
C VAL A 245 -22.65 1.44 -0.02
N ALA A 246 -21.91 1.71 1.06
CA ALA A 246 -21.36 3.01 1.36
C ALA A 246 -19.91 3.12 0.87
N GLN A 247 -19.10 2.10 1.13
CA GLN A 247 -17.69 2.03 0.74
C GLN A 247 -17.27 0.61 0.38
N CYS A 248 -16.24 0.47 -0.44
CA CYS A 248 -15.59 -0.80 -0.67
C CYS A 248 -14.08 -0.67 -0.80
N CYS A 249 -13.38 -1.73 -0.43
CA CYS A 249 -11.95 -1.91 -0.67
C CYS A 249 -11.71 -3.31 -1.23
N VAL A 250 -10.57 -3.50 -1.87
CA VAL A 250 -10.23 -4.75 -2.55
C VAL A 250 -8.76 -5.07 -2.34
N ASP A 251 -8.46 -6.35 -2.24
CA ASP A 251 -7.09 -6.85 -2.13
C ASP A 251 -7.03 -8.28 -2.67
N GLY A 252 -6.17 -8.53 -3.67
CA GLY A 252 -6.14 -9.81 -4.38
C GLY A 252 -7.52 -10.20 -4.94
N ASP A 253 -8.04 -11.34 -4.52
CA ASP A 253 -9.35 -11.89 -4.89
C ASP A 253 -10.46 -11.56 -3.87
N ARG A 254 -10.20 -10.63 -2.95
CA ARG A 254 -11.08 -10.28 -1.83
C ARG A 254 -11.68 -8.90 -2.00
N VAL A 255 -12.93 -8.77 -1.57
CA VAL A 255 -13.69 -7.52 -1.57
C VAL A 255 -14.22 -7.29 -0.16
N GLY A 256 -13.87 -6.17 0.44
CA GLY A 256 -14.46 -5.69 1.67
C GLY A 256 -15.49 -4.62 1.34
N ALA A 257 -16.72 -4.77 1.77
CA ALA A 257 -17.80 -3.82 1.57
C ALA A 257 -18.32 -3.34 2.92
N VAL A 258 -18.56 -2.04 3.04
CA VAL A 258 -19.25 -1.45 4.17
C VAL A 258 -20.58 -0.93 3.69
N THR A 259 -21.65 -1.35 4.33
CA THR A 259 -23.02 -0.91 4.02
C THR A 259 -23.34 0.39 4.73
N LYS A 260 -24.39 1.09 4.29
CA LYS A 260 -24.87 2.32 4.95
C LYS A 260 -25.42 2.10 6.36
N THR A 261 -25.81 0.87 6.69
CA THR A 261 -26.20 0.47 8.04
C THR A 261 -24.99 0.11 8.92
N GLY A 262 -23.76 0.27 8.43
CA GLY A 262 -22.53 0.02 9.19
C GLY A 262 -22.06 -1.43 9.19
N GLN A 263 -22.79 -2.34 8.54
CA GLN A 263 -22.37 -3.75 8.44
C GLN A 263 -21.17 -3.88 7.50
N ILE A 264 -20.16 -4.62 7.95
CA ILE A 264 -18.93 -4.91 7.18
C ILE A 264 -19.00 -6.35 6.66
N ILE A 265 -18.85 -6.52 5.35
CA ILE A 265 -18.93 -7.80 4.67
C ILE A 265 -17.65 -8.03 3.90
N VAL A 266 -17.02 -9.17 4.14
CA VAL A 266 -15.84 -9.63 3.39
C VAL A 266 -16.27 -10.76 2.47
N TRP A 267 -16.05 -10.58 1.18
CA TRP A 267 -16.33 -11.55 0.13
C TRP A 267 -15.02 -11.94 -0.57
N THR A 268 -14.97 -13.17 -1.06
CA THR A 268 -13.82 -13.72 -1.80
C THR A 268 -14.32 -14.38 -3.07
N TRP A 269 -13.56 -14.31 -4.16
CA TRP A 269 -14.05 -14.74 -5.49
C TRP A 269 -14.53 -16.18 -5.52
N ASN A 270 -13.80 -17.09 -4.87
CA ASN A 270 -14.11 -18.53 -4.81
C ASN A 270 -14.64 -18.99 -3.45
N GLY A 271 -14.89 -18.06 -2.52
CA GLY A 271 -15.38 -18.38 -1.19
C GLY A 271 -16.76 -17.79 -0.90
N LYS A 272 -17.11 -17.81 0.39
CA LYS A 272 -18.39 -17.28 0.89
C LYS A 272 -18.23 -15.83 1.36
N SER A 273 -19.30 -15.06 1.27
CA SER A 273 -19.41 -13.78 1.98
C SER A 273 -19.53 -14.04 3.48
N THR A 274 -18.69 -13.38 4.25
CA THR A 274 -18.72 -13.42 5.72
C THR A 274 -19.00 -12.02 6.21
N GLN A 275 -20.06 -11.84 6.98
CA GLN A 275 -20.28 -10.62 7.73
C GLN A 275 -19.36 -10.62 8.94
N LEU A 276 -18.61 -9.52 9.12
CA LEU A 276 -17.77 -9.36 10.29
C LEU A 276 -18.63 -8.92 11.47
N ASP A 277 -18.44 -9.62 12.57
CA ASP A 277 -19.03 -9.25 13.84
C ASP A 277 -18.22 -8.11 14.46
N LEU A 278 -18.92 -7.04 14.83
CA LEU A 278 -18.35 -5.86 15.46
C LEU A 278 -18.70 -5.81 16.97
N GLU A 279 -19.36 -6.84 17.50
CA GLU A 279 -19.62 -6.96 18.93
C GLU A 279 -18.31 -6.95 19.73
N GLY A 280 -18.16 -5.96 20.61
CA GLY A 280 -16.95 -5.74 21.41
C GLY A 280 -15.91 -4.81 20.79
N VAL A 281 -16.09 -4.37 19.54
CA VAL A 281 -15.31 -3.25 18.99
C VAL A 281 -15.91 -1.97 19.55
N SER A 282 -15.16 -1.25 20.38
CA SER A 282 -15.62 0.03 20.94
C SER A 282 -15.85 1.04 19.82
N THR A 283 -17.10 1.16 19.37
CA THR A 283 -17.51 2.28 18.54
C THR A 283 -17.43 3.56 19.37
N PRO A 284 -17.02 4.67 18.76
CA PRO A 284 -16.92 5.95 19.46
C PRO A 284 -18.24 6.33 20.17
N PRO A 285 -18.18 6.91 21.39
CA PRO A 285 -19.35 7.16 22.22
C PRO A 285 -20.41 8.09 21.60
N ASP A 286 -20.02 8.95 20.64
CA ASP A 286 -20.86 10.03 20.10
C ASP A 286 -20.92 10.06 18.57
N SER A 287 -20.64 8.95 17.87
CA SER A 287 -20.75 8.95 16.40
C SER A 287 -22.20 9.17 15.98
N SER A 288 -22.42 10.20 15.17
CA SER A 288 -23.66 10.36 14.42
C SER A 288 -24.02 9.03 13.73
N PRO A 289 -25.31 8.68 13.61
CA PRO A 289 -25.78 7.41 13.05
C PRO A 289 -25.41 7.19 11.55
N HIS A 290 -24.58 8.08 10.99
CA HIS A 290 -24.15 8.08 9.59
C HIS A 290 -22.64 7.91 9.42
N LEU A 291 -21.86 7.75 10.51
CA LEU A 291 -20.41 7.60 10.40
C LEU A 291 -20.03 6.16 10.01
N VAL A 292 -19.94 5.94 8.70
CA VAL A 292 -19.52 4.65 8.13
C VAL A 292 -17.99 4.50 8.23
N PRO A 293 -17.46 3.36 8.74
CA PRO A 293 -16.02 3.14 8.78
C PRO A 293 -15.40 3.03 7.38
N GLY A 294 -14.18 3.53 7.25
CA GLY A 294 -13.27 3.14 6.18
C GLY A 294 -12.74 1.72 6.40
N LEU A 295 -12.42 1.02 5.32
CA LEU A 295 -11.97 -0.38 5.36
C LEU A 295 -10.66 -0.54 4.59
N PHE A 296 -9.70 -1.27 5.16
CA PHE A 296 -8.50 -1.68 4.45
C PHE A 296 -8.01 -3.07 4.87
N PHE A 297 -7.42 -3.80 3.92
CA PHE A 297 -6.81 -5.10 4.17
C PHE A 297 -5.36 -4.94 4.62
N HIS A 298 -4.93 -5.78 5.56
CA HIS A 298 -3.52 -5.93 5.87
C HIS A 298 -2.80 -6.58 4.68
N PRO A 299 -1.64 -6.07 4.26
CA PRO A 299 -0.93 -6.57 3.07
C PRO A 299 -0.31 -7.97 3.19
N ARG A 300 -0.51 -8.70 4.31
CA ARG A 300 0.25 -9.94 4.58
C ARG A 300 -0.54 -11.02 5.32
N ASP A 301 -1.31 -10.67 6.34
CA ASP A 301 -1.91 -11.65 7.25
C ASP A 301 -3.42 -11.81 7.08
N GLY A 302 -3.97 -11.24 6.00
CA GLY A 302 -5.39 -11.34 5.68
C GLY A 302 -6.31 -10.55 6.60
N THR A 303 -5.79 -9.89 7.64
CA THR A 303 -6.55 -9.07 8.59
C THR A 303 -7.27 -7.93 7.89
N VAL A 304 -8.44 -7.57 8.41
CA VAL A 304 -9.21 -6.42 7.95
C VAL A 304 -9.26 -5.38 9.06
N PHE A 305 -8.95 -4.13 8.70
CA PHE A 305 -9.03 -3.00 9.61
C PHE A 305 -10.22 -2.12 9.25
N ALA A 306 -11.02 -1.83 10.27
CA ALA A 306 -12.04 -0.81 10.21
C ALA A 306 -11.51 0.47 10.86
N VAL A 307 -11.72 1.60 10.19
CA VAL A 307 -11.17 2.91 10.57
C VAL A 307 -12.28 3.92 10.64
N TRP A 308 -12.34 4.65 11.74
CA TRP A 308 -13.23 5.79 11.89
C TRP A 308 -12.42 7.08 11.85
N PHE A 309 -12.84 8.00 10.98
CA PHE A 309 -12.27 9.35 10.89
C PHE A 309 -13.12 10.30 11.70
N TYR A 310 -12.48 11.04 12.61
CA TYR A 310 -13.13 12.05 13.42
C TYR A 310 -12.67 13.43 12.97
N GLY A 311 -13.60 14.23 12.44
CA GLY A 311 -13.36 15.62 12.09
C GLY A 311 -14.68 16.39 11.91
N PRO A 312 -14.70 17.72 12.12
CA PRO A 312 -15.87 18.53 11.80
C PRO A 312 -16.24 18.35 10.32
N ALA A 313 -17.54 18.25 10.03
CA ALA A 313 -18.17 17.73 8.81
C ALA A 313 -17.84 18.42 7.46
N LEU A 314 -16.77 19.20 7.39
CA LEU A 314 -16.29 19.83 6.17
C LEU A 314 -15.12 18.98 5.64
N LEU A 315 -15.40 18.17 4.60
CA LEU A 315 -14.50 17.55 3.60
C LEU A 315 -14.77 16.06 3.36
N TYR A 316 -15.99 15.73 2.93
CA TYR A 316 -16.34 14.39 2.42
C TYR A 316 -15.76 14.06 1.02
N SER A 317 -14.91 14.92 0.45
CA SER A 317 -14.43 14.79 -0.94
C SER A 317 -12.93 14.50 -1.11
N CYS A 318 -12.18 14.18 -0.05
CA CYS A 318 -10.73 14.00 -0.19
C CYS A 318 -10.13 12.84 0.61
N ALA A 319 -10.46 11.60 0.25
CA ALA A 319 -9.67 10.43 0.63
C ALA A 319 -8.37 10.27 -0.20
N ARG A 320 -7.86 11.35 -0.82
CA ARG A 320 -6.72 11.29 -1.77
C ARG A 320 -5.45 12.00 -1.34
N GLN A 321 -5.38 12.62 -0.18
CA GLN A 321 -4.14 13.25 0.26
C GLN A 321 -4.05 13.29 1.79
N VAL A 322 -3.36 12.32 2.38
CA VAL A 322 -2.93 12.43 3.78
C VAL A 322 -1.70 13.35 3.81
N GLN A 323 -1.95 14.66 3.73
CA GLN A 323 -0.97 15.67 4.10
C GLN A 323 -1.48 16.41 5.33
N ARG A 324 -0.78 16.16 6.45
CA ARG A 324 -0.79 16.91 7.71
C ARG A 324 -2.12 17.55 8.08
N CYS A 325 -3.04 16.75 8.62
CA CYS A 325 -4.12 17.29 9.44
C CYS A 325 -4.17 16.49 10.75
N SER A 326 -4.28 17.20 11.87
CA SER A 326 -4.40 16.70 13.23
C SER A 326 -5.79 16.06 13.42
N HIS A 327 -5.96 14.83 12.94
CA HIS A 327 -7.18 14.05 13.14
C HIS A 327 -6.90 12.86 14.06
N CYS A 328 -7.84 12.57 14.95
CA CYS A 328 -7.83 11.32 15.69
C CYS A 328 -8.23 10.20 14.73
N VAL A 329 -7.48 9.10 14.71
CA VAL A 329 -7.77 7.91 13.90
C VAL A 329 -7.87 6.73 14.86
N ALA A 330 -9.03 6.10 14.94
CA ALA A 330 -9.18 4.84 15.67
C ALA A 330 -9.09 3.69 14.65
N ILE A 331 -8.13 2.79 14.86
CA ILE A 331 -7.89 1.60 14.02
C ILE A 331 -8.21 0.38 14.86
N PHE A 332 -9.17 -0.43 14.40
CA PHE A 332 -9.54 -1.66 15.08
C PHE A 332 -9.22 -2.87 14.20
N ASN A 333 -8.65 -3.91 14.81
CA ASN A 333 -8.47 -5.21 14.20
C ASN A 333 -9.75 -6.02 14.39
N VAL A 334 -10.42 -6.38 13.29
CA VAL A 334 -11.70 -7.07 13.31
C VAL A 334 -11.55 -8.60 13.18
N HIS A 335 -10.32 -9.13 13.04
CA HIS A 335 -10.09 -10.54 12.76
C HIS A 335 -9.19 -11.23 13.81
N ARG A 336 -9.82 -11.79 14.86
CA ARG A 336 -9.29 -12.96 15.60
C ARG A 336 -10.42 -13.67 16.35
N LYS A 337 -10.74 -14.92 15.98
CA LYS A 337 -11.54 -15.81 16.84
C LYS A 337 -10.77 -16.05 18.14
N PRO A 338 -11.44 -16.09 19.31
CA PRO A 338 -10.77 -16.33 20.58
C PRO A 338 -10.44 -17.82 20.68
N TYR A 339 -9.17 -18.19 20.53
CA TYR A 339 -8.68 -19.40 21.16
C TYR A 339 -8.30 -19.04 22.60
N GLY A 340 -8.98 -19.69 23.54
CA GLY A 340 -8.79 -19.49 24.97
C GLY A 340 -7.34 -19.68 25.40
N GLY A 341 -6.92 -18.87 26.37
CA GLY A 341 -5.60 -18.95 26.98
C GLY A 341 -5.03 -17.57 27.26
N LEU A 342 -5.33 -17.05 28.45
CA LEU A 342 -4.61 -15.95 29.10
C LEU A 342 -3.10 -16.17 29.01
N ARG A 343 -2.40 -15.41 28.16
CA ARG A 343 -1.01 -15.01 28.39
C ARG A 343 -0.78 -13.59 27.87
N THR A 344 -0.55 -12.71 28.83
CA THR A 344 -0.04 -11.35 28.68
C THR A 344 1.36 -11.37 28.05
N TYR A 345 1.55 -10.56 27.01
CA TYR A 345 2.87 -10.11 26.55
C TYR A 345 2.80 -8.59 26.32
N PRO A 346 3.64 -7.78 26.99
CA PRO A 346 3.77 -6.37 26.69
C PRO A 346 4.91 -6.14 25.68
N GLN A 347 4.76 -5.06 24.92
CA GLN A 347 5.79 -4.34 24.14
C GLN A 347 6.09 -4.83 22.71
N LEU A 348 5.58 -4.07 21.73
CA LEU A 348 6.35 -3.55 20.59
C LEU A 348 5.54 -2.51 19.80
N LEU A 349 5.86 -1.23 20.02
CA LEU A 349 6.10 -0.18 19.01
C LEU A 349 5.80 1.21 19.60
N GLN A 350 6.90 1.93 19.87
CA GLN A 350 6.90 3.36 20.10
C GLN A 350 6.78 4.11 18.76
N ARG A 351 6.03 5.22 18.83
CA ARG A 351 5.98 6.40 17.95
C ARG A 351 5.12 6.33 16.68
N LEU A 352 3.82 6.31 16.92
CA LEU A 352 2.91 7.34 16.40
C LEU A 352 2.18 7.93 17.60
N ARG A 353 2.21 9.27 17.77
CA ARG A 353 1.45 9.97 18.81
C ARG A 353 -0.04 9.89 18.44
N LEU A 354 -0.68 8.81 18.83
CA LEU A 354 -2.11 8.68 19.03
C LEU A 354 -2.28 8.69 20.54
N ASP A 355 -2.99 9.69 21.08
CA ASP A 355 -3.37 9.70 22.48
C ASP A 355 -4.35 8.53 22.71
N ILE A 356 -3.80 7.40 23.15
CA ILE A 356 -4.58 6.22 23.55
C ILE A 356 -4.97 6.44 25.01
N ILE A 357 -6.27 6.60 25.25
CA ILE A 357 -6.86 6.62 26.59
C ILE A 357 -6.61 5.24 27.22
N GLN A 358 -5.78 5.22 28.27
CA GLN A 358 -5.56 4.08 29.14
C GLN A 358 -6.57 4.19 30.30
N ALA A 359 -7.67 3.43 30.25
CA ALA A 359 -8.59 3.32 31.38
C ALA A 359 -8.02 2.34 32.42
N SER A 360 -7.41 2.87 33.47
CA SER A 360 -7.10 2.13 34.69
C SER A 360 -8.38 1.91 35.50
N LYS A 361 -8.65 0.67 35.91
CA LYS A 361 -9.58 0.39 37.01
C LYS A 361 -9.01 0.97 38.31
N SER A 362 -9.74 1.88 38.95
CA SER A 362 -9.63 2.12 40.38
C SER A 362 -10.98 1.76 41.00
N GLY A 363 -10.98 0.67 41.77
CA GLY A 363 -12.04 0.42 42.74
C GLY A 363 -11.82 1.30 43.96
N GLN A 364 -12.92 1.84 44.48
CA GLN A 364 -13.32 1.72 45.88
C GLN A 364 -14.83 1.48 45.91
#